data_AF-A0A953ME57-F1
#
_entry.id   AF-A0A953ME57-F1
#
_cell.length_a   1.000
_cell.length_b   1.000
_cell.length_c   1.000
_cell.angle_alpha   90.00
_cell.angle_beta   90.00
_cell.angle_gamma   90.00
#
_symmetry.space_group_name_H-M   'P 1'
#
loop_
_entity.id
_entity.type
_entity.pdbx_description
1 polymer ?
#
loop_
_entity_poly.entity_id
_entity_poly.type
_entity_poly.pdbx_seq_one_letter_code
_entity_poly.pdbx_strand_id
1 'polypeptide(L)'
;MKFIFLQIFILFQLISSAQQKIFPIPQIKFNPKNYVCYNTSQKITIDGNIDEEAWRSADWTENFVDIEGSLKSDPYLNTKAKMLWDYEYFYFAADLEEDHIWATLTKRDTVIFYDNDFEIFIDPDGDTHNYYELEMNAFNTVWDLLLIKPYRDIKNAAVTDWDIKDLKTAVKIKGTINDPSDKDKSWTIEAAIPWKTFSELSEVNLPPNDGDTWRVNFSRVQWEAEIIDGAYRKKIDPVTNKLMPENNWTWSPQGLIAMHYPEMWGYVQFSTIRVGEEKAEFLQDPAERVKWELRKIYYAQKNYYLMNNKFTSSPADLRNYKSPEDLNIIVESSSFGFKASVELNGKQYVIYDDGKIVSISIDK
;
A
#
# COMPACT_ATOMS: atom_id res chain seq x y z
N MET A 1 8.71 72.99 -20.53
CA MET A 1 7.58 72.06 -20.77
C MET A 1 7.82 70.85 -19.87
N LYS A 2 7.06 70.68 -18.78
CA LYS A 2 5.96 69.68 -18.66
C LYS A 2 6.56 68.25 -18.69
N PHE A 3 6.51 67.40 -17.66
CA PHE A 3 5.49 67.15 -16.64
C PHE A 3 6.09 66.41 -15.42
N ILE A 4 5.54 66.72 -14.24
CA ILE A 4 5.58 65.90 -13.03
C ILE A 4 4.70 64.68 -13.27
N PHE A 5 5.24 63.46 -13.10
CA PHE A 5 4.43 62.25 -12.97
C PHE A 5 4.66 61.63 -11.59
N LEU A 6 3.68 61.85 -10.73
CA LEU A 6 3.48 61.23 -9.43
C LEU A 6 3.04 59.77 -9.69
N GLN A 7 3.91 58.79 -9.50
CA GLN A 7 3.50 57.38 -9.51
C GLN A 7 2.92 57.01 -8.14
N ILE A 8 1.61 56.79 -8.14
CA ILE A 8 0.84 56.22 -7.04
C ILE A 8 1.25 54.75 -6.90
N PHE A 9 1.95 54.41 -5.82
CA PHE A 9 2.15 53.02 -5.40
C PHE A 9 0.82 52.49 -4.87
N ILE A 10 0.09 51.70 -5.68
CA ILE A 10 -1.01 50.88 -5.21
C ILE A 10 -0.39 49.64 -4.56
N LEU A 11 -0.44 49.60 -3.23
CA LEU A 11 -0.08 48.46 -2.41
C LEU A 11 -1.14 47.36 -2.62
N PHE A 12 -0.93 46.45 -3.58
CA PHE A 12 -1.69 45.20 -3.61
C PHE A 12 -1.23 44.35 -2.43
N GLN A 13 -2.00 44.35 -1.34
CA GLN A 13 -1.85 43.35 -0.30
C GLN A 13 -2.18 41.98 -0.91
N LEU A 14 -1.15 41.17 -1.11
CA LEU A 14 -1.28 39.73 -1.31
C LEU A 14 -1.88 39.15 -0.03
N ILE A 15 -3.19 38.90 -0.05
CA ILE A 15 -3.81 37.96 0.87
C ILE A 15 -3.28 36.58 0.45
N SER A 16 -2.15 36.19 1.04
CA SER A 16 -1.75 34.79 1.07
C SER A 16 -2.78 34.07 1.95
N SER A 17 -3.80 33.49 1.35
CA SER A 17 -4.64 32.49 2.01
C SER A 17 -3.72 31.35 2.43
N ALA A 18 -3.34 31.33 3.71
CA ALA A 18 -2.71 30.16 4.32
C ALA A 18 -3.73 29.03 4.21
N GLN A 19 -3.56 28.18 3.20
CA GLN A 19 -4.35 26.98 3.05
C GLN A 19 -4.10 26.15 4.31
N GLN A 20 -5.15 25.98 5.10
CA GLN A 20 -5.07 25.24 6.36
C GLN A 20 -4.55 23.84 6.04
N LYS A 21 -3.44 23.44 6.66
CA LYS A 21 -2.91 22.08 6.47
C LYS A 21 -3.95 21.11 7.02
N ILE A 22 -4.48 20.27 6.14
CA ILE A 22 -5.40 19.18 6.46
C ILE A 22 -4.57 17.89 6.50
N PHE A 23 -4.84 17.04 7.48
CA PHE A 23 -4.24 15.71 7.52
C PHE A 23 -4.80 14.88 6.37
N PRO A 24 -3.96 14.28 5.51
CA PRO A 24 -4.43 13.54 4.33
C PRO A 24 -5.24 12.30 4.73
N ILE A 25 -6.43 12.18 4.14
CA ILE A 25 -7.36 11.06 4.37
C ILE A 25 -7.78 10.45 3.02
N PRO A 26 -8.07 9.13 2.97
CA PRO A 26 -8.68 8.48 1.80
C PRO A 26 -9.92 9.22 1.29
N GLN A 27 -9.98 9.49 -0.01
CA GLN A 27 -11.11 10.19 -0.67
C GLN A 27 -12.10 9.23 -1.36
N ILE A 28 -11.99 7.94 -1.08
CA ILE A 28 -12.89 6.89 -1.61
C ILE A 28 -13.65 6.21 -0.48
N LYS A 29 -14.72 5.48 -0.83
CA LYS A 29 -15.41 4.61 0.12
C LYS A 29 -14.48 3.49 0.56
N PHE A 30 -14.41 3.24 1.86
CA PHE A 30 -13.71 2.09 2.42
C PHE A 30 -14.29 0.77 1.87
N ASN A 31 -13.50 0.10 1.04
CA ASN A 31 -13.82 -1.20 0.46
C ASN A 31 -12.54 -1.93 0.02
N PRO A 32 -11.63 -2.29 0.95
CA PRO A 32 -10.44 -3.01 0.58
C PRO A 32 -10.77 -4.33 -0.12
N LYS A 33 -9.93 -4.73 -1.07
CA LYS A 33 -10.11 -5.99 -1.81
C LYS A 33 -9.86 -7.19 -0.89
N ASN A 34 -10.27 -8.38 -1.31
CA ASN A 34 -10.01 -9.62 -0.58
C ASN A 34 -9.49 -10.74 -1.49
N TYR A 35 -8.73 -11.66 -0.91
CA TYR A 35 -8.14 -12.80 -1.59
C TYR A 35 -8.02 -13.99 -0.61
N VAL A 36 -8.26 -15.21 -1.09
CA VAL A 36 -7.99 -16.44 -0.33
C VAL A 36 -6.66 -17.02 -0.80
N CYS A 37 -5.66 -17.02 0.08
CA CYS A 37 -4.35 -17.61 -0.19
C CYS A 37 -4.35 -19.09 0.19
N TYR A 38 -4.38 -19.94 -0.82
CA TYR A 38 -4.41 -21.39 -0.65
C TYR A 38 -3.02 -21.96 -0.38
N ASN A 39 -3.02 -23.09 0.32
CA ASN A 39 -1.83 -23.85 0.52
C ASN A 39 -1.43 -24.62 -0.77
N THR A 40 -0.14 -24.81 -1.02
CA THR A 40 0.37 -25.66 -2.11
C THR A 40 1.20 -26.82 -1.58
N SER A 41 1.05 -28.00 -2.18
CA SER A 41 1.95 -29.15 -2.03
C SER A 41 2.88 -29.32 -3.23
N GLN A 42 2.61 -28.57 -4.29
CA GLN A 42 3.35 -28.59 -5.53
C GLN A 42 4.58 -27.71 -5.37
N LYS A 43 5.73 -28.20 -5.84
CA LYS A 43 6.97 -27.44 -5.82
C LYS A 43 6.83 -26.23 -6.74
N ILE A 44 7.13 -25.04 -6.22
CA ILE A 44 7.27 -23.82 -6.99
C ILE A 44 8.77 -23.54 -7.20
N THR A 45 9.19 -23.37 -8.45
CA THR A 45 10.57 -22.98 -8.77
C THR A 45 10.59 -21.50 -9.10
N ILE A 46 11.23 -20.68 -8.26
CA ILE A 46 11.32 -19.23 -8.46
C ILE A 46 12.26 -18.92 -9.63
N ASP A 47 11.71 -18.86 -10.84
CA ASP A 47 12.41 -18.59 -12.10
C ASP A 47 11.70 -17.53 -12.97
N GLY A 48 10.62 -16.94 -12.44
CA GLY A 48 9.79 -15.93 -13.06
C GLY A 48 8.68 -16.55 -13.91
N ASN A 49 8.60 -17.87 -14.02
CA ASN A 49 7.65 -18.58 -14.87
C ASN A 49 6.39 -19.01 -14.12
N ILE A 50 5.34 -18.21 -14.25
CA ILE A 50 4.05 -18.44 -13.60
C ILE A 50 3.14 -19.47 -14.32
N ASP A 51 3.73 -20.36 -15.13
CA ASP A 51 3.03 -21.40 -15.91
C ASP A 51 2.94 -22.75 -15.16
N GLU A 52 3.57 -22.86 -13.99
CA GLU A 52 3.49 -24.07 -13.15
C GLU A 52 2.05 -24.35 -12.70
N GLU A 53 1.73 -25.62 -12.45
CA GLU A 53 0.37 -26.06 -12.11
C GLU A 53 -0.19 -25.36 -10.86
N ALA A 54 0.68 -25.03 -9.89
CA ALA A 54 0.30 -24.37 -8.65
C ALA A 54 -0.24 -22.98 -8.97
N TRP A 55 0.51 -22.23 -9.78
CA TRP A 55 0.10 -20.91 -10.24
C TRP A 55 -1.12 -20.97 -11.13
N ARG A 56 -1.23 -21.94 -12.04
CA ARG A 56 -2.43 -22.09 -12.88
C ARG A 56 -3.69 -22.34 -12.08
N SER A 57 -3.58 -23.11 -11.00
CA SER A 57 -4.68 -23.45 -10.10
C SER A 57 -5.08 -22.31 -9.15
N ALA A 58 -4.16 -21.37 -8.87
CA ALA A 58 -4.44 -20.21 -8.03
C ALA A 58 -5.31 -19.18 -8.76
N ASP A 59 -6.26 -18.57 -8.04
CA ASP A 59 -7.05 -17.46 -8.57
C ASP A 59 -6.16 -16.22 -8.79
N TRP A 60 -6.48 -15.42 -9.81
CA TRP A 60 -5.91 -14.08 -9.96
C TRP A 60 -6.59 -13.11 -8.99
N THR A 61 -5.85 -12.10 -8.51
CA THR A 61 -6.48 -10.88 -8.01
C THR A 61 -7.33 -10.23 -9.11
N GLU A 62 -8.22 -9.33 -8.72
CA GLU A 62 -8.74 -8.33 -9.67
C GLU A 62 -7.57 -7.53 -10.29
N ASN A 63 -7.80 -6.97 -11.48
CA ASN A 63 -6.83 -6.08 -12.11
C ASN A 63 -6.58 -4.86 -11.23
N PHE A 64 -5.36 -4.34 -11.29
CA PHE A 64 -4.98 -3.14 -10.56
C PHE A 64 -5.74 -1.94 -11.11
N VAL A 65 -6.04 -1.00 -10.22
CA VAL A 65 -6.68 0.28 -10.51
C VAL A 65 -5.74 1.41 -10.14
N ASP A 66 -6.05 2.64 -10.53
CA ASP A 66 -5.31 3.80 -10.02
C ASP A 66 -5.32 3.84 -8.48
N ILE A 67 -4.23 4.27 -7.86
CA ILE A 67 -4.11 4.37 -6.39
C ILE A 67 -5.19 5.25 -5.76
N GLU A 68 -5.70 6.25 -6.50
CA GLU A 68 -6.82 7.09 -6.09
C GLU A 68 -8.19 6.44 -6.35
N GLY A 69 -8.21 5.20 -6.86
CA GLY A 69 -9.39 4.41 -7.14
C GLY A 69 -10.28 5.05 -8.21
N SER A 70 -11.60 5.04 -7.98
CA SER A 70 -12.61 5.55 -8.93
C SER A 70 -12.55 7.08 -9.16
N LEU A 71 -11.61 7.79 -8.54
CA LEU A 71 -11.36 9.21 -8.79
C LEU A 71 -10.57 9.44 -10.08
N LYS A 72 -9.94 8.39 -10.61
CA LYS A 72 -9.16 8.37 -11.85
C LYS A 72 -9.68 7.27 -12.78
N SER A 73 -9.24 7.31 -14.03
CA SER A 73 -9.49 6.24 -14.99
C SER A 73 -8.67 5.00 -14.64
N ASP A 74 -9.17 3.84 -15.03
CA ASP A 74 -8.42 2.59 -14.89
C ASP A 74 -7.10 2.62 -15.70
N PRO A 75 -6.07 1.87 -15.25
CA PRO A 75 -4.82 1.70 -15.97
C PRO A 75 -5.01 1.24 -17.42
N TYR A 76 -4.16 1.73 -18.30
CA TYR A 76 -4.16 1.33 -19.72
C TYR A 76 -3.37 0.02 -19.98
N LEU A 77 -2.65 -0.50 -18.98
CA LEU A 77 -1.97 -1.78 -19.01
C LEU A 77 -2.47 -2.63 -17.84
N ASN A 78 -2.85 -3.88 -18.10
CA ASN A 78 -3.32 -4.73 -17.01
C ASN A 78 -2.16 -5.19 -16.13
N THR A 79 -2.41 -5.20 -14.83
CA THR A 79 -1.53 -5.83 -13.83
C THR A 79 -2.39 -6.60 -12.85
N LYS A 80 -1.94 -7.79 -12.48
CA LYS A 80 -2.65 -8.70 -11.57
C LYS A 80 -1.65 -9.61 -10.88
N ALA A 81 -2.01 -10.13 -9.71
CA ALA A 81 -1.15 -10.95 -8.88
C ALA A 81 -1.83 -12.27 -8.46
N LYS A 82 -1.03 -13.21 -7.97
CA LYS A 82 -1.47 -14.42 -7.28
C LYS A 82 -0.67 -14.59 -6.00
N MET A 83 -1.25 -15.28 -5.04
CA MET A 83 -0.62 -15.60 -3.77
C MET A 83 -0.86 -17.07 -3.43
N LEU A 84 0.19 -17.74 -2.99
CA LEU A 84 0.13 -19.11 -2.49
C LEU A 84 1.02 -19.24 -1.26
N TRP A 85 0.87 -20.33 -0.51
CA TRP A 85 1.77 -20.59 0.59
C TRP A 85 2.06 -22.08 0.80
N ASP A 86 3.22 -22.39 1.39
CA ASP A 86 3.52 -23.70 1.95
C ASP A 86 4.15 -23.55 3.34
N TYR A 87 4.68 -24.62 3.93
CA TYR A 87 5.26 -24.55 5.27
C TYR A 87 6.57 -23.74 5.37
N GLU A 88 7.19 -23.39 4.24
CA GLU A 88 8.47 -22.67 4.19
C GLU A 88 8.29 -21.21 3.77
N TYR A 89 7.43 -20.93 2.78
CA TYR A 89 7.31 -19.60 2.17
C TYR A 89 5.87 -19.12 2.02
N PHE A 90 5.76 -17.79 2.02
CA PHE A 90 4.68 -17.05 1.40
C PHE A 90 5.11 -16.69 -0.04
N TYR A 91 4.36 -17.17 -1.03
CA TYR A 91 4.67 -17.00 -2.45
C TYR A 91 3.80 -15.95 -3.11
N PHE A 92 4.41 -15.21 -4.03
CA PHE A 92 3.77 -14.21 -4.87
C PHE A 92 4.13 -14.42 -6.33
N ALA A 93 3.16 -14.18 -7.20
CA ALA A 93 3.36 -14.11 -8.64
C ALA A 93 2.63 -12.90 -9.20
N ALA A 94 3.18 -12.24 -10.22
CA ALA A 94 2.50 -11.15 -10.91
C ALA A 94 2.72 -11.22 -12.43
N ASP A 95 1.76 -10.72 -13.19
CA ASP A 95 1.85 -10.53 -14.64
C ASP A 95 1.51 -9.07 -14.96
N LEU A 96 2.48 -8.36 -15.53
CA LEU A 96 2.42 -6.94 -15.83
C LEU A 96 2.46 -6.79 -17.35
N GLU A 97 1.33 -6.45 -17.97
CA GLU A 97 1.31 -6.07 -19.39
C GLU A 97 2.19 -4.84 -19.58
N GLU A 98 3.05 -4.88 -20.59
CA GLU A 98 3.96 -3.78 -20.89
C GLU A 98 4.33 -3.81 -22.36
N ASP A 99 4.12 -2.67 -23.03
CA ASP A 99 4.43 -2.47 -24.45
C ASP A 99 5.92 -2.12 -24.62
N HIS A 100 6.55 -1.54 -23.59
CA HIS A 100 7.95 -1.14 -23.59
C HIS A 100 8.60 -1.41 -22.23
N ILE A 101 9.27 -2.55 -22.11
CA ILE A 101 9.91 -2.98 -20.87
C ILE A 101 11.22 -2.22 -20.72
N TRP A 102 11.21 -1.29 -19.78
CA TRP A 102 12.31 -0.39 -19.52
C TRP A 102 12.74 -0.47 -18.05
N ALA A 103 14.05 -0.66 -17.85
CA ALA A 103 14.69 -0.65 -16.53
C ALA A 103 16.14 -0.18 -16.65
N THR A 104 16.65 0.51 -15.65
CA THR A 104 18.01 1.07 -15.62
C THR A 104 18.78 0.71 -14.35
N LEU A 105 18.06 0.43 -13.27
CA LEU A 105 18.62 0.14 -11.96
C LEU A 105 18.99 -1.34 -11.86
N THR A 106 20.21 -1.62 -11.43
CA THR A 106 20.78 -2.99 -11.36
C THR A 106 21.42 -3.32 -10.01
N LYS A 107 21.53 -2.33 -9.13
CA LYS A 107 22.17 -2.47 -7.82
C LYS A 107 21.08 -2.66 -6.77
N ARG A 108 21.17 -3.75 -6.00
CA ARG A 108 20.32 -3.98 -4.81
C ARG A 108 20.34 -2.78 -3.87
N ASP A 109 19.21 -2.52 -3.21
CA ASP A 109 18.99 -1.43 -2.24
C ASP A 109 19.17 -0.03 -2.82
N THR A 110 18.90 0.09 -4.12
CA THR A 110 18.63 1.38 -4.76
C THR A 110 17.16 1.70 -4.64
N VAL A 111 16.83 2.99 -4.51
CA VAL A 111 15.47 3.50 -4.60
C VAL A 111 14.89 3.12 -5.97
N ILE A 112 14.03 2.10 -6.03
CA ILE A 112 13.75 1.39 -7.29
C ILE A 112 12.61 2.03 -8.09
N PHE A 113 11.69 2.76 -7.45
CA PHE A 113 10.62 3.52 -8.12
C PHE A 113 11.08 4.54 -9.18
N TYR A 114 12.39 4.80 -9.33
CA TYR A 114 12.89 5.57 -10.47
C TYR A 114 12.86 4.80 -11.80
N ASP A 115 12.68 3.48 -11.78
CA ASP A 115 12.27 2.64 -12.91
C ASP A 115 10.76 2.33 -12.82
N ASN A 116 10.24 1.61 -13.82
CA ASN A 116 9.00 0.87 -13.62
C ASN A 116 9.29 -0.34 -12.73
N ASP A 117 8.44 -0.57 -11.74
CA ASP A 117 8.60 -1.66 -10.78
C ASP A 117 7.27 -2.29 -10.37
N PHE A 118 7.40 -3.32 -9.54
CA PHE A 118 6.31 -3.96 -8.82
C PHE A 118 6.67 -4.04 -7.35
N GLU A 119 5.71 -3.71 -6.51
CA GLU A 119 5.89 -3.59 -5.07
C GLU A 119 4.92 -4.52 -4.33
N ILE A 120 5.38 -5.15 -3.27
CA ILE A 120 4.62 -6.04 -2.38
C ILE A 120 4.64 -5.45 -0.98
N PHE A 121 3.47 -5.29 -0.38
CA PHE A 121 3.27 -4.70 0.94
C PHE A 121 2.58 -5.67 1.87
N ILE A 122 3.10 -5.86 3.08
CA ILE A 122 2.59 -6.86 4.02
C ILE A 122 2.58 -6.30 5.45
N ASP A 123 1.38 -6.24 6.04
CA ASP A 123 1.14 -5.97 7.46
C ASP A 123 0.46 -7.21 8.07
N PRO A 124 1.22 -8.08 8.76
CA PRO A 124 0.73 -9.38 9.22
C PRO A 124 -0.39 -9.33 10.27
N ASP A 125 -0.36 -8.36 11.20
CA ASP A 125 -1.37 -8.26 12.28
C ASP A 125 -2.43 -7.19 12.02
N GLY A 126 -2.24 -6.38 10.97
CA GLY A 126 -3.18 -5.34 10.55
C GLY A 126 -3.25 -4.18 11.54
N ASP A 127 -2.20 -3.95 12.31
CA ASP A 127 -2.11 -2.86 13.28
C ASP A 127 -1.63 -1.53 12.68
N THR A 128 -1.24 -1.53 11.40
CA THR A 128 -0.65 -0.44 10.59
C THR A 128 0.79 -0.06 10.88
N HIS A 129 1.49 -0.85 11.69
CA HIS A 129 2.87 -0.69 12.11
C HIS A 129 3.68 -1.94 11.73
N ASN A 130 5.01 -1.84 11.83
CA ASN A 130 5.93 -2.97 11.61
C ASN A 130 5.64 -3.79 10.34
N TYR A 131 5.38 -3.08 9.24
CA TYR A 131 5.01 -3.69 7.97
C TYR A 131 6.17 -3.67 6.99
N TYR A 132 6.09 -4.55 6.01
CA TYR A 132 7.16 -4.87 5.08
C TYR A 132 6.82 -4.37 3.69
N GLU A 133 7.85 -3.99 2.96
CA GLU A 133 7.81 -3.55 1.58
C GLU A 133 8.90 -4.27 0.80
N LEU A 134 8.57 -4.76 -0.39
CA LEU A 134 9.49 -5.41 -1.31
C LEU A 134 9.21 -4.89 -2.71
N GLU A 135 10.17 -4.17 -3.27
CA GLU A 135 10.09 -3.58 -4.61
C GLU A 135 11.06 -4.31 -5.56
N MET A 136 10.65 -4.50 -6.82
CA MET A 136 11.51 -5.07 -7.85
C MET A 136 11.20 -4.59 -9.27
N ASN A 137 12.25 -4.34 -10.05
CA ASN A 137 12.13 -3.92 -11.46
C ASN A 137 12.31 -5.09 -12.44
N ALA A 138 12.21 -4.81 -13.75
CA ALA A 138 12.35 -5.80 -14.81
C ALA A 138 13.72 -6.50 -14.88
N PHE A 139 14.76 -5.94 -14.25
CA PHE A 139 16.07 -6.62 -14.10
C PHE A 139 16.15 -7.56 -12.89
N ASN A 140 15.04 -7.75 -12.16
CA ASN A 140 15.02 -8.43 -10.86
C ASN A 140 15.94 -7.75 -9.84
N THR A 141 16.10 -6.43 -9.94
CA THR A 141 16.79 -5.64 -8.91
C THR A 141 15.82 -5.42 -7.77
N VAL A 142 16.24 -5.79 -6.57
CA VAL A 142 15.39 -5.80 -5.39
C VAL A 142 15.76 -4.67 -4.44
N TRP A 143 14.74 -4.08 -3.82
CA TRP A 143 14.86 -3.30 -2.61
C TRP A 143 13.79 -3.75 -1.62
N ASP A 144 14.20 -4.18 -0.43
CA ASP A 144 13.31 -4.56 0.66
C ASP A 144 13.47 -3.58 1.83
N LEU A 145 12.33 -3.27 2.45
CA LEU A 145 12.26 -2.31 3.52
C LEU A 145 11.36 -2.83 4.62
N LEU A 146 11.68 -2.34 5.80
CA LEU A 146 10.84 -2.49 6.97
C LEU A 146 10.38 -1.10 7.42
N LEU A 147 9.09 -0.95 7.68
CA LEU A 147 8.51 0.29 8.16
C LEU A 147 7.93 0.10 9.56
N ILE A 148 8.51 0.79 10.54
CA ILE A 148 8.05 0.70 11.93
C ILE A 148 6.73 1.44 12.15
N LYS A 149 6.43 2.46 11.33
CA LYS A 149 5.20 3.27 11.35
C LYS A 149 4.88 3.82 9.95
N PRO A 150 3.67 4.33 9.70
CA PRO A 150 3.37 5.11 8.49
C PRO A 150 4.17 6.43 8.40
N TYR A 151 4.63 6.80 7.20
CA TYR A 151 5.37 8.05 6.96
C TYR A 151 4.61 9.32 7.39
N ARG A 152 3.26 9.27 7.38
CA ARG A 152 2.40 10.37 7.84
C ARG A 152 2.48 10.61 9.35
N ASP A 153 2.93 9.61 10.11
CA ASP A 153 2.98 9.64 11.58
C ASP A 153 4.38 9.93 12.12
N ILE A 154 5.44 9.59 11.39
CA ILE A 154 6.82 9.85 11.80
C ILE A 154 7.75 10.11 10.60
N LYS A 155 8.77 10.94 10.81
CA LYS A 155 9.87 11.10 9.85
C LYS A 155 10.80 9.88 9.91
N ASN A 156 11.42 9.52 8.78
CA ASN A 156 12.38 8.43 8.66
C ASN A 156 11.83 7.09 9.19
N ALA A 157 10.61 6.75 8.77
CA ALA A 157 9.91 5.57 9.25
C ALA A 157 10.46 4.24 8.68
N ALA A 158 11.13 4.31 7.52
CA ALA A 158 11.69 3.14 6.85
C ALA A 158 13.10 2.83 7.34
N VAL A 159 13.34 1.54 7.55
CA VAL A 159 14.64 0.92 7.78
C VAL A 159 15.08 0.30 6.46
N THR A 160 15.90 1.03 5.71
CA THR A 160 16.31 0.69 4.35
C THR A 160 17.54 -0.21 4.26
N ASP A 161 18.25 -0.42 5.37
CA ASP A 161 19.42 -1.32 5.47
C ASP A 161 19.02 -2.74 5.94
N TRP A 162 17.72 -3.01 6.05
CA TRP A 162 17.18 -4.31 6.42
C TRP A 162 16.98 -5.16 5.16
N ASP A 163 17.27 -6.46 5.25
CA ASP A 163 17.02 -7.41 4.16
C ASP A 163 16.09 -8.54 4.61
N ILE A 164 15.24 -9.01 3.71
CA ILE A 164 14.59 -10.31 3.83
C ILE A 164 15.64 -11.41 3.65
N LYS A 165 16.00 -12.09 4.75
CA LYS A 165 16.94 -13.23 4.68
C LYS A 165 16.32 -14.40 3.94
N ASP A 166 17.12 -15.01 3.06
CA ASP A 166 16.75 -16.15 2.20
C ASP A 166 15.59 -15.85 1.22
N LEU A 167 15.35 -14.56 0.91
CA LEU A 167 14.44 -14.14 -0.16
C LEU A 167 14.84 -14.78 -1.49
N LYS A 168 13.83 -15.27 -2.22
CA LYS A 168 13.99 -15.70 -3.62
C LYS A 168 13.11 -14.84 -4.50
N THR A 169 13.67 -14.27 -5.55
CA THR A 169 12.93 -13.53 -6.57
C THR A 169 13.41 -13.89 -7.96
N ALA A 170 12.51 -13.82 -8.93
CA ALA A 170 12.85 -13.96 -10.33
C ALA A 170 11.89 -13.17 -11.22
N VAL A 171 12.41 -12.71 -12.35
CA VAL A 171 11.64 -12.02 -13.39
C VAL A 171 11.80 -12.76 -14.70
N LYS A 172 10.71 -12.91 -15.45
CA LYS A 172 10.71 -13.43 -16.82
C LYS A 172 10.10 -12.42 -17.78
N ILE A 173 10.82 -12.16 -18.86
CA ILE A 173 10.46 -11.17 -19.88
C ILE A 173 9.79 -11.85 -21.06
N LYS A 174 8.63 -11.35 -21.49
CA LYS A 174 7.97 -11.72 -22.74
C LYS A 174 8.12 -10.59 -23.75
N GLY A 175 9.34 -10.44 -24.25
CA GLY A 175 9.77 -9.29 -25.04
C GLY A 175 11.29 -9.12 -24.96
N THR A 176 11.77 -7.90 -25.03
CA THR A 176 13.16 -7.49 -24.81
C THR A 176 13.20 -6.35 -23.79
N ILE A 177 14.24 -6.30 -22.93
CA ILE A 177 14.42 -5.16 -22.03
C ILE A 177 15.24 -4.10 -22.76
N ASN A 178 14.79 -2.84 -22.68
CA ASN A 178 15.50 -1.67 -23.18
C ASN A 178 15.71 -1.65 -24.71
N ASP A 179 14.83 -2.25 -25.50
CA ASP A 179 14.83 -2.11 -26.96
C ASP A 179 13.68 -1.20 -27.43
N PRO A 180 13.93 0.10 -27.68
CA PRO A 180 12.89 1.00 -28.15
C PRO A 180 12.48 0.76 -29.61
N SER A 181 13.07 -0.21 -30.31
CA SER A 181 12.73 -0.50 -31.71
C SER A 181 11.60 -1.51 -31.87
N ASP A 182 11.26 -2.26 -30.81
CA ASP A 182 10.21 -3.26 -30.82
C ASP A 182 9.04 -2.92 -29.87
N LYS A 183 8.13 -3.88 -29.72
CA LYS A 183 7.05 -3.85 -28.75
C LYS A 183 7.04 -5.15 -27.97
N ASP A 184 6.95 -5.01 -26.66
CA ASP A 184 6.89 -6.10 -25.72
C ASP A 184 5.46 -6.58 -25.49
N LYS A 185 5.27 -7.50 -24.54
CA LYS A 185 3.95 -8.01 -24.16
C LYS A 185 3.71 -7.92 -22.67
N SER A 186 4.60 -8.53 -21.90
CA SER A 186 4.51 -8.52 -20.45
C SER A 186 5.82 -8.94 -19.82
N TRP A 187 5.92 -8.74 -18.52
CA TRP A 187 6.91 -9.36 -17.67
C TRP A 187 6.22 -9.96 -16.47
N THR A 188 6.76 -11.08 -15.99
CA THR A 188 6.21 -11.81 -14.86
C THR A 188 7.23 -11.85 -13.74
N ILE A 189 6.71 -11.80 -12.52
CA ILE A 189 7.48 -11.83 -11.28
C ILE A 189 7.10 -13.09 -10.51
N GLU A 190 8.08 -13.68 -9.86
CA GLU A 190 7.88 -14.59 -8.73
C GLU A 190 8.70 -14.14 -7.54
N ALA A 191 8.12 -14.24 -6.34
CA ALA A 191 8.80 -14.04 -5.07
C ALA A 191 8.41 -15.12 -4.07
N ALA A 192 9.37 -15.60 -3.28
CA ALA A 192 9.13 -16.47 -2.13
C ALA A 192 9.76 -15.85 -0.89
N ILE A 193 8.92 -15.41 0.04
CA ILE A 193 9.34 -14.81 1.31
C ILE A 193 9.28 -15.88 2.40
N PRO A 194 10.40 -16.23 3.06
CA PRO A 194 10.38 -17.19 4.15
C PRO A 194 9.53 -16.69 5.31
N TRP A 195 8.73 -17.57 5.92
CA TRP A 195 7.86 -17.19 7.05
C TRP A 195 8.62 -16.56 8.22
N LYS A 196 9.86 -17.00 8.44
CA LYS A 196 10.73 -16.50 9.50
C LYS A 196 10.93 -14.98 9.44
N THR A 197 10.85 -14.38 8.27
CA THR A 197 10.91 -12.91 8.06
C THR A 197 9.91 -12.19 8.96
N PHE A 198 8.67 -12.66 9.03
CA PHE A 198 7.60 -11.99 9.76
C PHE A 198 7.71 -12.17 11.28
N SER A 199 8.50 -13.14 11.76
CA SER A 199 8.73 -13.37 13.20
C SER A 199 9.62 -12.32 13.85
N GLU A 200 10.24 -11.44 13.06
CA GLU A 200 11.13 -10.41 13.59
C GLU A 200 10.38 -9.30 14.34
N LEU A 201 9.14 -9.00 13.94
CA LEU A 201 8.38 -7.86 14.47
C LEU A 201 6.87 -8.08 14.66
N SER A 202 6.36 -9.26 14.34
CA SER A 202 4.96 -9.60 14.55
C SER A 202 4.83 -10.87 15.40
N GLU A 203 3.87 -10.87 16.32
CA GLU A 203 3.56 -12.02 17.20
C GLU A 203 2.44 -12.89 16.60
N VAL A 204 2.43 -13.04 15.27
CA VAL A 204 1.44 -13.85 14.54
C VAL A 204 1.90 -15.31 14.42
N ASN A 205 0.96 -16.20 14.11
CA ASN A 205 1.29 -17.60 13.78
C ASN A 205 1.99 -17.66 12.42
N LEU A 206 3.04 -18.47 12.32
CA LEU A 206 3.89 -18.58 11.13
C LEU A 206 4.20 -20.06 10.85
N PRO A 207 3.71 -20.64 9.73
CA PRO A 207 2.72 -20.06 8.82
C PRO A 207 1.39 -19.71 9.53
N PRO A 208 0.56 -18.81 8.96
CA PRO A 208 -0.76 -18.48 9.50
C PRO A 208 -1.66 -19.72 9.64
N ASN A 209 -2.56 -19.69 10.61
CA ASN A 209 -3.58 -20.71 10.75
C ASN A 209 -4.65 -20.58 9.65
N ASP A 210 -5.43 -21.64 9.45
CA ASP A 210 -6.62 -21.57 8.60
C ASP A 210 -7.57 -20.46 9.08
N GLY A 211 -7.93 -19.55 8.17
CA GLY A 211 -8.80 -18.41 8.44
C GLY A 211 -8.08 -17.15 8.97
N ASP A 212 -6.80 -17.22 9.34
CA ASP A 212 -6.03 -16.02 9.68
C ASP A 212 -6.03 -15.05 8.48
N THR A 213 -6.14 -13.75 8.75
CA THR A 213 -6.23 -12.71 7.72
C THR A 213 -5.16 -11.65 7.93
N TRP A 214 -4.35 -11.39 6.89
CA TRP A 214 -3.33 -10.34 6.89
C TRP A 214 -3.74 -9.18 5.99
N ARG A 215 -3.11 -8.01 6.18
CA ARG A 215 -3.22 -6.88 5.25
C ARG A 215 -2.10 -6.97 4.23
N VAL A 216 -2.45 -7.13 2.96
CA VAL A 216 -1.49 -7.24 1.86
C VAL A 216 -1.92 -6.35 0.72
N ASN A 217 -0.99 -5.71 0.04
CA ASN A 217 -1.29 -4.99 -1.17
C ASN A 217 -0.13 -5.04 -2.15
N PHE A 218 -0.41 -4.58 -3.36
CA PHE A 218 0.54 -4.52 -4.44
C PHE A 218 0.46 -3.17 -5.12
N SER A 219 1.60 -2.70 -5.61
CA SER A 219 1.68 -1.52 -6.46
C SER A 219 2.47 -1.85 -7.72
N ARG A 220 2.18 -1.11 -8.79
CA ARG A 220 3.03 -0.95 -9.96
C ARG A 220 3.30 0.53 -10.09
N VAL A 221 4.57 0.91 -10.01
CA VAL A 221 5.00 2.23 -10.46
C VAL A 221 5.20 2.19 -11.97
N GLN A 222 4.51 3.07 -12.67
CA GLN A 222 4.57 3.18 -14.12
C GLN A 222 4.90 4.62 -14.54
N TRP A 223 6.13 4.81 -14.97
CA TRP A 223 6.54 6.00 -15.70
C TRP A 223 6.09 5.90 -17.16
N GLU A 224 5.55 7.00 -17.66
CA GLU A 224 5.40 7.16 -19.10
C GLU A 224 6.74 7.50 -19.73
N ALA A 225 7.17 6.66 -20.68
CA ALA A 225 8.33 6.92 -21.50
C ALA A 225 7.93 7.38 -22.92
N GLU A 226 8.83 8.14 -23.53
CA GLU A 226 8.85 8.46 -24.96
C GLU A 226 10.20 8.02 -25.54
N ILE A 227 10.23 7.77 -26.85
CA ILE A 227 11.45 7.37 -27.56
C ILE A 227 12.05 8.61 -28.22
N ILE A 228 13.23 9.02 -27.75
CA ILE A 228 13.99 10.16 -28.29
C ILE A 228 15.39 9.68 -28.65
N ASP A 229 15.78 9.88 -29.91
CA ASP A 229 17.08 9.45 -30.46
C ASP A 229 17.38 7.95 -30.24
N GLY A 230 16.34 7.11 -30.33
CA GLY A 230 16.47 5.67 -30.15
C GLY A 230 16.71 5.23 -28.70
N ALA A 231 16.31 6.05 -27.72
CA ALA A 231 16.39 5.71 -26.30
C ALA A 231 15.09 6.11 -25.57
N TYR A 232 14.72 5.32 -24.56
CA TYR A 232 13.63 5.68 -23.65
C TYR A 232 14.01 6.89 -22.80
N ARG A 233 13.08 7.84 -22.70
CA ARG A 233 13.16 8.97 -21.78
C ARG A 233 11.80 9.15 -21.12
N LYS A 234 11.79 9.38 -19.82
CA LYS A 234 10.56 9.74 -19.10
C LYS A 234 9.97 11.01 -19.69
N LYS A 235 8.65 11.03 -19.86
CA LYS A 235 7.95 12.16 -20.46
C LYS A 235 8.04 13.43 -19.61
N ILE A 236 8.17 14.55 -20.31
CA ILE A 236 8.14 15.89 -19.75
C ILE A 236 6.79 16.52 -20.07
N ASP A 237 6.16 17.13 -19.07
CA ASP A 237 4.95 17.92 -19.25
C ASP A 237 5.29 19.16 -20.11
N PRO A 238 4.67 19.32 -21.30
CA PRO A 238 5.01 20.41 -22.22
C PRO A 238 4.60 21.79 -21.70
N VAL A 239 3.69 21.88 -20.72
CA VAL A 239 3.22 23.13 -20.11
C VAL A 239 4.14 23.55 -18.98
N THR A 240 4.50 22.62 -18.10
CA THR A 240 5.32 22.94 -16.92
C THR A 240 6.83 22.75 -17.14
N ASN A 241 7.22 22.06 -18.21
CA ASN A 241 8.60 21.64 -18.50
C ASN A 241 9.24 20.86 -17.34
N LYS A 242 8.44 20.11 -16.61
CA LYS A 242 8.86 19.22 -15.53
C LYS A 242 8.58 17.77 -15.92
N LEU A 243 9.29 16.85 -15.28
CA LEU A 243 8.99 15.43 -15.37
C LEU A 243 7.52 15.20 -15.01
N MET A 244 6.78 14.48 -15.86
CA MET A 244 5.46 14.01 -15.49
C MET A 244 5.59 13.06 -14.29
N PRO A 245 4.67 13.09 -13.31
CA PRO A 245 4.70 12.14 -12.21
C PRO A 245 4.48 10.72 -12.75
N GLU A 246 4.97 9.75 -11.99
CA GLU A 246 4.66 8.34 -12.19
C GLU A 246 3.17 8.06 -11.94
N ASN A 247 2.64 7.07 -12.64
CA ASN A 247 1.37 6.48 -12.29
C ASN A 247 1.60 5.41 -11.23
N ASN A 248 0.74 5.36 -10.22
CA ASN A 248 0.75 4.34 -9.19
C ASN A 248 -0.53 3.51 -9.33
N TRP A 249 -0.39 2.24 -9.70
CA TRP A 249 -1.53 1.35 -9.89
C TRP A 249 -1.49 0.24 -8.85
N THR A 250 -2.61 -0.01 -8.17
CA THR A 250 -2.64 -0.87 -6.99
C THR A 250 -3.77 -1.89 -7.06
N TRP A 251 -3.62 -3.02 -6.38
CA TRP A 251 -4.70 -4.00 -6.26
C TRP A 251 -5.87 -3.44 -5.42
N SER A 252 -5.59 -3.01 -4.19
CA SER A 252 -6.55 -2.32 -3.33
C SER A 252 -6.24 -0.82 -3.30
N PRO A 253 -7.11 0.05 -3.83
CA PRO A 253 -6.83 1.49 -3.92
C PRO A 253 -6.86 2.17 -2.55
N GLN A 254 -6.04 3.21 -2.41
CA GLN A 254 -5.90 4.00 -1.20
C GLN A 254 -6.84 5.21 -1.17
N GLY A 255 -7.20 5.74 -2.35
CA GLY A 255 -7.99 6.97 -2.48
C GLY A 255 -7.18 8.25 -2.29
N LEU A 256 -5.86 8.15 -2.34
CA LEU A 256 -4.88 9.23 -2.39
C LEU A 256 -3.54 8.64 -2.88
N ILE A 257 -2.64 9.47 -3.42
CA ILE A 257 -1.29 9.04 -3.84
C ILE A 257 -0.40 8.84 -2.60
N ALA A 258 -0.64 7.76 -1.86
CA ALA A 258 0.15 7.35 -0.70
C ALA A 258 -0.07 5.86 -0.38
N MET A 259 0.91 5.02 -0.72
CA MET A 259 0.81 3.56 -0.54
C MET A 259 0.88 3.13 0.93
N HIS A 260 1.56 3.90 1.78
CA HIS A 260 1.76 3.66 3.21
C HIS A 260 0.53 4.01 4.07
N TYR A 261 -0.63 3.49 3.65
CA TYR A 261 -1.90 3.47 4.38
C TYR A 261 -2.33 2.01 4.57
N PRO A 262 -1.67 1.23 5.46
CA PRO A 262 -1.93 -0.21 5.59
C PRO A 262 -3.39 -0.54 5.94
N GLU A 263 -4.08 0.38 6.62
CA GLU A 263 -5.51 0.27 6.90
C GLU A 263 -6.41 0.18 5.65
N MET A 264 -5.90 0.48 4.45
CA MET A 264 -6.61 0.47 3.17
C MET A 264 -6.17 -0.70 2.25
N TRP A 265 -5.15 -1.48 2.65
CA TRP A 265 -4.61 -2.63 1.90
C TRP A 265 -5.61 -3.79 1.82
N GLY A 266 -5.47 -4.69 0.86
CA GLY A 266 -6.39 -5.83 0.74
C GLY A 266 -6.30 -6.79 1.92
N TYR A 267 -7.34 -7.61 2.09
CA TYR A 267 -7.40 -8.70 3.05
C TYR A 267 -6.97 -10.00 2.39
N VAL A 268 -5.98 -10.68 2.95
CA VAL A 268 -5.56 -12.00 2.49
C VAL A 268 -5.87 -13.02 3.58
N GLN A 269 -6.88 -13.86 3.35
CA GLN A 269 -7.24 -14.96 4.24
C GLN A 269 -6.45 -16.21 3.85
N PHE A 270 -5.73 -16.79 4.78
CA PHE A 270 -4.98 -18.03 4.55
C PHE A 270 -5.90 -19.24 4.70
N SER A 271 -5.80 -20.19 3.77
CA SER A 271 -6.50 -21.46 3.84
C SER A 271 -5.54 -22.64 3.74
N THR A 272 -5.80 -23.65 4.55
CA THR A 272 -5.13 -24.96 4.54
C THR A 272 -5.64 -25.88 3.42
N ILE A 273 -6.75 -25.52 2.76
CA ILE A 273 -7.20 -26.18 1.55
C ILE A 273 -6.11 -26.06 0.48
N ARG A 274 -5.82 -27.15 -0.24
CA ARG A 274 -4.82 -27.13 -1.28
C ARG A 274 -5.36 -26.42 -2.53
N VAL A 275 -4.52 -25.63 -3.16
CA VAL A 275 -4.85 -24.94 -4.41
C VAL A 275 -5.35 -25.95 -5.47
N GLY A 276 -6.46 -25.62 -6.13
CA GLY A 276 -7.07 -26.46 -7.16
C GLY A 276 -7.99 -27.58 -6.66
N GLU A 277 -8.14 -27.77 -5.34
CA GLU A 277 -9.07 -28.76 -4.77
C GLU A 277 -10.48 -28.17 -4.58
N GLU A 278 -10.74 -27.61 -3.39
CA GLU A 278 -12.03 -27.01 -3.03
C GLU A 278 -11.91 -25.49 -2.96
N LYS A 279 -13.05 -24.79 -3.14
CA LYS A 279 -13.09 -23.33 -3.00
C LYS A 279 -13.44 -22.96 -1.57
N ALA A 280 -12.53 -22.26 -0.89
CA ALA A 280 -12.84 -21.63 0.39
C ALA A 280 -13.61 -20.32 0.16
N GLU A 281 -14.56 -20.03 1.04
CA GLU A 281 -15.18 -18.72 1.10
C GLU A 281 -14.32 -17.75 1.91
N PHE A 282 -14.19 -16.52 1.43
CA PHE A 282 -13.61 -15.44 2.23
C PHE A 282 -14.59 -15.04 3.33
N LEU A 283 -14.12 -15.06 4.58
CA LEU A 283 -14.90 -14.75 5.77
C LEU A 283 -14.55 -13.34 6.23
N GLN A 284 -15.49 -12.42 6.08
CA GLN A 284 -15.30 -11.06 6.56
C GLN A 284 -15.23 -11.05 8.10
N ASP A 285 -14.09 -10.62 8.66
CA ASP A 285 -13.96 -10.37 10.10
C ASP A 285 -14.76 -9.09 10.48
N PRO A 286 -15.77 -9.19 11.37
CA PRO A 286 -16.49 -8.03 11.88
C PRO A 286 -15.60 -7.01 12.59
N ALA A 287 -14.43 -7.41 13.11
CA ALA A 287 -13.47 -6.52 13.74
C ALA A 287 -12.96 -5.45 12.78
N GLU A 288 -12.84 -5.74 11.47
CA GLU A 288 -12.30 -4.78 10.50
C GLU A 288 -13.20 -3.56 10.32
N ARG A 289 -14.52 -3.72 10.44
CA ARG A 289 -15.44 -2.57 10.50
C ARG A 289 -15.11 -1.69 11.71
N VAL A 290 -14.87 -2.31 12.86
CA VAL A 290 -14.56 -1.62 14.12
C VAL A 290 -13.22 -0.89 14.04
N LYS A 291 -12.18 -1.56 13.51
CA LYS A 291 -10.86 -0.94 13.24
C LYS A 291 -10.98 0.27 12.33
N TRP A 292 -11.83 0.20 11.29
CA TRP A 292 -12.07 1.34 10.41
C TRP A 292 -12.79 2.51 11.09
N GLU A 293 -13.76 2.26 11.97
CA GLU A 293 -14.41 3.31 12.75
C GLU A 293 -13.41 4.03 13.69
N LEU A 294 -12.55 3.26 14.35
CA LEU A 294 -11.44 3.79 15.14
C LEU A 294 -10.48 4.63 14.27
N ARG A 295 -10.14 4.16 13.05
CA ARG A 295 -9.29 4.89 12.11
C ARG A 295 -9.88 6.26 11.72
N LYS A 296 -11.20 6.33 11.51
CA LYS A 296 -11.87 7.61 11.22
C LYS A 296 -11.76 8.60 12.38
N ILE A 297 -11.82 8.13 13.61
CA ILE A 297 -11.55 8.99 14.79
C ILE A 297 -10.12 9.48 14.77
N TYR A 298 -9.15 8.60 14.49
CA TYR A 298 -7.75 8.98 14.38
C TYR A 298 -7.53 10.10 13.35
N TYR A 299 -8.13 10.00 12.15
CA TYR A 299 -8.04 11.08 11.17
C TYR A 299 -8.70 12.37 11.64
N ALA A 300 -9.85 12.29 12.30
CA ALA A 300 -10.53 13.46 12.84
C ALA A 300 -9.72 14.13 13.96
N GLN A 301 -9.07 13.34 14.82
CA GLN A 301 -8.17 13.80 15.88
C GLN A 301 -6.92 14.47 15.32
N LYS A 302 -6.27 13.88 14.31
CA LYS A 302 -5.12 14.52 13.64
C LYS A 302 -5.50 15.87 13.03
N ASN A 303 -6.65 15.95 12.36
CA ASN A 303 -7.16 17.20 11.82
C ASN A 303 -7.48 18.21 12.92
N TYR A 304 -8.13 17.79 14.02
CA TYR A 304 -8.40 18.66 15.15
C TYR A 304 -7.11 19.18 15.79
N TYR A 305 -6.09 18.33 15.94
CA TYR A 305 -4.78 18.70 16.46
C TYR A 305 -4.09 19.75 15.57
N LEU A 306 -4.12 19.60 14.24
CA LEU A 306 -3.54 20.60 13.32
C LEU A 306 -4.18 21.99 13.47
N MET A 307 -5.44 22.06 13.92
CA MET A 307 -6.16 23.32 14.10
C MET A 307 -6.02 23.91 15.50
N ASN A 308 -5.90 23.06 16.52
CA ASN A 308 -6.02 23.47 17.93
C ASN A 308 -4.76 23.19 18.78
N ASN A 309 -3.77 22.50 18.21
CA ASN A 309 -2.54 22.05 18.87
C ASN A 309 -2.81 21.24 20.16
N LYS A 310 -3.89 20.45 20.17
CA LYS A 310 -4.29 19.53 21.24
C LYS A 310 -5.27 18.49 20.69
N PHE A 311 -5.39 17.35 21.35
CA PHE A 311 -6.47 16.38 21.10
C PHE A 311 -7.71 16.71 21.96
N THR A 312 -8.87 16.15 21.59
CA THR A 312 -10.13 16.35 22.32
C THR A 312 -10.76 15.02 22.74
N SER A 313 -11.40 14.97 23.89
CA SER A 313 -12.22 13.83 24.33
C SER A 313 -13.68 13.98 23.93
N SER A 314 -14.08 15.15 23.39
CA SER A 314 -15.45 15.45 22.98
C SER A 314 -15.67 15.06 21.52
N PRO A 315 -16.49 14.03 21.20
CA PRO A 315 -16.79 13.68 19.82
C PRO A 315 -17.46 14.82 19.04
N ALA A 316 -18.14 15.75 19.72
CA ALA A 316 -18.78 16.92 19.10
C ALA A 316 -17.76 17.91 18.49
N ASP A 317 -16.51 17.87 18.91
CA ASP A 317 -15.44 18.72 18.39
C ASP A 317 -14.84 18.15 17.08
N LEU A 318 -15.03 16.85 16.84
CA LEU A 318 -14.46 16.12 15.71
C LEU A 318 -15.32 16.35 14.44
N ARG A 319 -15.03 17.44 13.73
CA ARG A 319 -15.69 17.77 12.47
C ARG A 319 -15.65 16.59 11.49
N ASN A 320 -16.74 16.39 10.76
CA ASN A 320 -16.90 15.33 9.76
C ASN A 320 -16.79 13.89 10.30
N TYR A 321 -16.81 13.71 11.63
CA TYR A 321 -16.96 12.40 12.25
C TYR A 321 -18.33 12.30 12.92
N LYS A 322 -19.02 11.18 12.69
CA LYS A 322 -20.22 10.79 13.42
C LYS A 322 -20.05 9.33 13.83
N SER A 323 -20.08 9.08 15.14
CA SER A 323 -20.01 7.72 15.66
C SER A 323 -21.21 6.90 15.18
N PRO A 324 -21.02 5.64 14.77
CA PRO A 324 -22.12 4.72 14.55
C PRO A 324 -22.92 4.53 15.84
N GLU A 325 -24.25 4.42 15.71
CA GLU A 325 -25.16 4.27 16.85
C GLU A 325 -25.04 2.89 17.52
N ASP A 326 -24.57 1.90 16.77
CA ASP A 326 -24.41 0.52 17.23
C ASP A 326 -23.04 0.24 17.88
N LEU A 327 -22.11 1.21 17.88
CA LEU A 327 -20.80 1.08 18.50
C LEU A 327 -20.63 2.06 19.66
N ASN A 328 -20.35 1.51 20.84
CA ASN A 328 -19.98 2.32 22.01
C ASN A 328 -18.48 2.65 21.97
N ILE A 329 -18.15 3.76 21.32
CA ILE A 329 -16.78 4.25 21.19
C ILE A 329 -16.49 5.25 22.31
N ILE A 330 -15.45 4.96 23.09
CA ILE A 330 -14.94 5.83 24.16
C ILE A 330 -13.69 6.55 23.66
N VAL A 331 -13.62 7.86 23.82
CA VAL A 331 -12.46 8.67 23.43
C VAL A 331 -11.88 9.36 24.67
N GLU A 332 -10.60 9.12 24.93
CA GLU A 332 -9.84 9.72 26.01
C GLU A 332 -8.68 10.54 25.43
N SER A 333 -8.47 11.76 25.91
CA SER A 333 -7.35 12.60 25.48
C SER A 333 -6.61 13.21 26.67
N SER A 334 -5.33 13.50 26.46
CA SER A 334 -4.45 14.16 27.41
C SER A 334 -3.50 15.12 26.68
N SER A 335 -2.61 15.79 27.41
CA SER A 335 -1.50 16.55 26.80
C SER A 335 -0.49 15.69 26.05
N PHE A 336 -0.50 14.36 26.25
CA PHE A 336 0.48 13.44 25.68
C PHE A 336 -0.05 12.63 24.49
N GLY A 337 -1.34 12.74 24.16
CA GLY A 337 -1.95 11.93 23.10
C GLY A 337 -3.45 11.73 23.29
N PHE A 338 -4.02 10.87 22.47
CA PHE A 338 -5.37 10.34 22.65
C PHE A 338 -5.37 8.82 22.47
N LYS A 339 -6.43 8.19 22.97
CA LYS A 339 -6.82 6.85 22.57
C LYS A 339 -8.32 6.81 22.34
N ALA A 340 -8.76 5.96 21.42
CA ALA A 340 -10.17 5.64 21.28
C ALA A 340 -10.34 4.11 21.35
N SER A 341 -11.38 3.67 22.05
CA SER A 341 -11.60 2.24 22.30
C SER A 341 -13.04 1.83 22.13
N VAL A 342 -13.25 0.57 21.78
CA VAL A 342 -14.57 -0.02 21.54
C VAL A 342 -14.50 -1.52 21.80
N GLU A 343 -15.55 -2.05 22.40
CA GLU A 343 -15.65 -3.48 22.69
C GLU A 343 -16.49 -4.19 21.62
N LEU A 344 -16.00 -5.34 21.17
CA LEU A 344 -16.71 -6.23 20.26
C LEU A 344 -16.36 -7.68 20.62
N ASN A 345 -17.38 -8.52 20.83
CA ASN A 345 -17.24 -9.97 21.05
C ASN A 345 -16.23 -10.36 22.15
N GLY A 346 -16.23 -9.63 23.27
CA GLY A 346 -15.33 -9.92 24.41
C GLY A 346 -13.88 -9.45 24.21
N LYS A 347 -13.58 -8.72 23.14
CA LYS A 347 -12.30 -8.04 22.94
C LYS A 347 -12.50 -6.52 22.97
N GLN A 348 -11.52 -5.81 23.52
CA GLN A 348 -11.41 -4.36 23.42
C GLN A 348 -10.43 -4.02 22.30
N TYR A 349 -10.86 -3.22 21.34
CA TYR A 349 -10.01 -2.65 20.30
C TYR A 349 -9.66 -1.22 20.68
N VAL A 350 -8.39 -0.84 20.60
CA VAL A 350 -7.90 0.48 20.97
C VAL A 350 -7.03 1.04 19.84
N ILE A 351 -7.30 2.27 19.42
CA ILE A 351 -6.42 3.04 18.52
C ILE A 351 -5.73 4.15 19.30
N TYR A 352 -4.45 4.37 19.01
CA TYR A 352 -3.63 5.44 19.60
C TYR A 352 -3.40 6.60 18.63
N ASP A 353 -2.70 7.63 19.10
CA ASP A 353 -2.44 8.86 18.36
C ASP A 353 -1.38 8.75 17.26
N ASP A 354 -0.61 7.68 17.24
CA ASP A 354 0.20 7.24 16.10
C ASP A 354 -0.56 6.32 15.14
N GLY A 355 -1.81 6.02 15.45
CA GLY A 355 -2.67 5.20 14.62
C GLY A 355 -2.47 3.70 14.77
N LYS A 356 -1.63 3.22 15.68
CA LYS A 356 -1.55 1.78 15.96
C LYS A 356 -2.88 1.29 16.54
N ILE A 357 -3.37 0.13 16.07
CA ILE A 357 -4.55 -0.52 16.64
C ILE A 357 -4.12 -1.78 17.38
N VAL A 358 -4.54 -1.93 18.64
CA VAL A 358 -4.33 -3.16 19.41
C VAL A 358 -5.68 -3.78 19.77
N SER A 359 -5.69 -5.11 19.92
CA SER A 359 -6.82 -5.85 20.47
C SER A 359 -6.42 -6.52 21.77
N ILE A 360 -7.27 -6.42 22.80
CA ILE A 360 -7.01 -6.94 24.14
C ILE A 360 -8.19 -7.82 24.52
N SER A 361 -7.93 -9.08 24.88
CA SER A 361 -8.96 -9.96 25.44
C SER A 361 -9.44 -9.39 26.77
N ILE A 362 -10.77 -9.24 26.91
CA ILE A 362 -11.38 -8.85 28.17
C ILE A 362 -11.61 -10.13 28.94
N ASP A 363 -10.57 -10.64 29.58
CA ASP A 363 -10.72 -11.72 30.55
C ASP A 363 -11.68 -11.25 31.64
N LYS A 364 -12.77 -12.00 31.84
CA LYS A 364 -13.68 -11.81 32.98
C LYS A 364 -13.26 -12.66 34.16
#